data_AF-A0A9E5K1W3-F1
#
_entry.id   AF-A0A9E5K1W3-F1
#
_cell.length_a   1.000
_cell.length_b   1.000
_cell.length_c   1.000
_cell.angle_alpha   90.00
_cell.angle_beta   90.00
_cell.angle_gamma   90.00
#
_symmetry.space_group_name_H-M   'P 1'
#
loop_
_entity.id
_entity.type
_entity.pdbx_description
1 polymer ?
#
loop_
_entity_poly.entity_id
_entity_poly.type
_entity_poly.pdbx_seq_one_letter_code
_entity_poly.pdbx_strand_id
1 'polypeptide(L)'
;DAMIAIRGEIARVESGEWSADESPLRHAPHTVEDTIGEWQRPYDRQLALFPLPHLRSRGYFPPVSRIDAAHGDRNLVCSCEPLEALATARYG
;
A
#
# COMPACT_ATOMS: atom_id res chain seq x y z
N ASP A 1 0.72 -8.01 18.68
CA ASP A 1 1.84 -7.23 18.10
C ASP A 1 1.40 -6.34 16.94
N ALA A 2 0.90 -6.88 15.83
CA ALA A 2 0.48 -6.06 14.69
C ALA A 2 -0.55 -4.97 15.03
N MET A 3 -1.66 -5.32 15.69
CA MET A 3 -2.67 -4.32 16.08
C MET A 3 -2.15 -3.29 17.09
N ILE A 4 -1.16 -3.66 17.91
CA ILE A 4 -0.51 -2.73 18.86
C ILE A 4 0.36 -1.74 18.09
N ALA A 5 1.14 -2.21 17.11
CA ALA A 5 1.93 -1.34 16.24
C ALA A 5 1.05 -0.40 15.42
N ILE A 6 -0.06 -0.90 14.85
CA ILE A 6 -1.06 -0.08 14.15
C ILE A 6 -1.65 0.98 15.10
N ARG A 7 -1.97 0.63 16.35
CA ARG A 7 -2.40 1.63 17.34
C ARG A 7 -1.33 2.69 17.60
N GLY A 8 -0.06 2.31 17.60
CA GLY A 8 1.07 3.23 17.67
C GLY A 8 1.13 4.18 16.48
N GLU A 9 0.90 3.69 15.26
CA GLU A 9 0.79 4.55 14.07
C GLU A 9 -0.37 5.53 14.17
N ILE A 10 -1.54 5.08 14.66
CA ILE A 10 -2.69 5.95 14.92
C ILE A 10 -2.31 7.04 15.94
N ALA A 11 -1.58 6.70 17.00
CA ALA A 11 -1.15 7.68 18.02
C ALA A 11 -0.23 8.77 17.44
N ARG A 12 0.62 8.42 16.47
CA ARG A 12 1.50 9.37 15.77
C ARG A 12 0.73 10.31 14.84
N VAL A 13 -0.37 9.84 14.27
CA VAL A 13 -1.32 10.72 13.55
C VAL A 13 -2.08 11.62 14.54
N GLU A 14 -2.57 11.08 15.65
CA GLU A 14 -3.28 11.84 16.69
C GLU A 14 -2.41 12.95 17.31
N SER A 15 -1.10 12.72 17.45
CA SER A 15 -0.15 13.70 17.97
C SER A 15 0.28 14.76 16.94
N GLY A 16 -0.10 14.58 15.66
CA GLY A 16 0.31 15.46 14.57
C GLY A 16 1.74 15.23 14.07
N GLU A 17 2.40 14.14 14.48
CA GLU A 17 3.71 13.77 13.92
C GLU A 17 3.62 13.47 12.42
N TRP A 18 2.50 12.87 12.01
CA TRP A 18 2.11 12.73 10.61
C TRP A 18 0.74 13.33 10.38
N SER A 19 0.53 13.94 9.22
CA SER A 19 -0.83 14.18 8.76
C SER A 19 -1.51 12.84 8.45
N ALA A 20 -2.84 12.81 8.55
CA ALA A 20 -3.60 11.59 8.26
C ALA A 20 -3.42 11.14 6.80
N ASP A 21 -3.30 12.09 5.86
CA ASP A 21 -3.13 11.84 4.44
C ASP A 21 -1.73 11.34 4.05
N GLU A 22 -0.69 11.71 4.79
CA GLU A 22 0.69 11.26 4.55
C GLU A 22 1.13 10.10 5.45
N SER A 23 0.20 9.50 6.20
CA SER A 23 0.49 8.42 7.15
C SER A 23 0.74 7.05 6.46
N PRO A 24 1.51 6.14 7.10
CA PRO A 24 1.63 4.76 6.63
C PRO A 24 0.27 4.08 6.44
N LEU A 25 -0.69 4.36 7.34
CA LEU A 25 -2.04 3.83 7.31
C LEU A 25 -2.82 4.22 6.05
N ARG A 26 -2.66 5.47 5.59
CA ARG A 26 -3.32 5.96 4.38
C ARG A 26 -2.71 5.38 3.12
N HIS A 27 -1.39 5.26 3.09
CA HIS A 27 -0.65 4.76 1.93
C HIS A 27 -0.62 3.23 1.82
N ALA A 28 -0.98 2.50 2.87
CA ALA A 28 -1.12 1.05 2.80
C ALA A 28 -2.17 0.62 1.75
N PRO A 29 -2.06 -0.58 1.15
CA PRO A 29 -0.91 -1.49 1.21
C PRO A 29 0.27 -1.01 0.36
N HIS A 30 1.50 -1.26 0.83
CA HIS A 30 2.74 -0.93 0.11
C HIS A 30 3.17 -2.11 -0.77
N THR A 31 3.16 -1.92 -2.09
CA THR A 31 3.66 -2.93 -3.04
C THR A 31 5.18 -2.83 -3.17
N VAL A 32 5.83 -3.83 -3.77
CA VAL A 32 7.26 -3.73 -4.09
C VAL A 32 7.51 -2.52 -4.99
N GLU A 33 6.70 -2.35 -6.04
CA GLU A 33 6.77 -1.21 -6.97
C GLU A 33 6.65 0.14 -6.26
N ASP A 34 5.72 0.28 -5.32
CA ASP A 34 5.52 1.49 -4.51
C ASP A 34 6.75 1.89 -3.69
N THR A 35 7.65 0.93 -3.44
CA THR A 35 8.86 1.14 -2.64
C THR A 35 10.13 1.32 -3.45
N ILE A 36 10.08 1.15 -4.77
CA ILE A 36 11.22 1.38 -5.66
C ILE A 36 11.32 2.87 -6.02
N GLY A 37 12.55 3.38 -6.19
CA GLY A 37 12.79 4.77 -6.59
C GLY A 37 12.90 5.77 -5.44
N GLU A 38 12.62 7.04 -5.74
CA GLU A 38 12.67 8.12 -4.76
C GLU A 38 11.60 7.95 -3.68
N TRP A 39 11.92 8.35 -2.44
CA TRP A 39 11.02 8.21 -1.30
C TRP A 39 10.76 9.57 -0.67
N GLN A 40 9.55 10.08 -0.87
CA GLN A 40 9.13 11.42 -0.46
C GLN A 40 8.03 11.37 0.62
N ARG A 41 8.03 10.32 1.45
CA ARG A 41 7.04 10.13 2.53
C ARG A 41 7.65 10.46 3.90
N PRO A 42 6.87 10.98 4.87
CA PRO A 42 7.38 11.42 6.19
C PRO A 42 7.73 10.26 7.15
N TYR A 43 7.86 9.05 6.63
CA TYR A 43 8.16 7.84 7.37
C TYR A 43 9.07 6.95 6.54
N ASP A 44 9.88 6.13 7.19
CA ASP A 44 10.86 5.30 6.48
C ASP A 44 10.24 4.20 5.64
N ARG A 45 10.85 3.90 4.49
CA ARG A 45 10.52 2.75 3.65
C ARG A 45 10.56 1.43 4.43
N GLN A 46 11.45 1.31 5.42
CA GLN A 46 11.51 0.13 6.26
C GLN A 46 10.24 -0.05 7.10
N LEU A 47 9.64 1.05 7.59
CA LEU A 47 8.39 0.99 8.34
C LEU A 47 7.24 0.49 7.45
N ALA A 48 7.23 0.90 6.18
CA ALA A 48 6.26 0.45 5.19
C ALA A 48 6.32 -1.07 4.92
N LEU A 49 7.53 -1.61 4.72
CA LEU A 49 7.73 -3.00 4.32
C LEU A 49 7.79 -3.97 5.50
N PHE A 50 8.39 -3.54 6.60
CA PHE A 50 8.72 -4.39 7.74
C PHE A 50 8.41 -3.69 9.08
N PRO A 51 7.12 -3.39 9.36
CA PRO A 51 6.72 -2.68 10.58
C PRO A 51 6.99 -3.49 11.86
N LEU A 52 7.22 -4.80 11.74
CA LEU A 52 7.59 -5.69 12.85
C LEU A 52 8.84 -6.51 12.48
N PRO A 53 9.76 -6.78 13.43
CA PRO A 53 11.00 -7.50 13.15
C PRO A 53 10.82 -8.86 12.48
N HIS A 54 9.79 -9.63 12.87
CA HIS A 54 9.54 -10.97 12.35
C HIS A 54 9.02 -10.99 10.90
N LEU A 55 8.58 -9.85 10.35
CA LEU A 55 8.11 -9.77 8.96
C LEU A 55 9.26 -9.79 7.95
N ARG A 56 10.51 -9.58 8.38
CA ARG A 56 11.69 -9.65 7.50
C ARG A 56 11.99 -11.05 6.98
N SER A 57 11.67 -12.08 7.76
CA SER A 57 11.97 -13.48 7.40
C SER A 57 10.81 -14.19 6.71
N ARG A 58 9.58 -13.68 6.84
CA ARG A 58 8.34 -14.29 6.32
C ARG A 58 7.31 -13.24 5.89
N GLY A 59 7.74 -12.23 5.15
CA GLY A 59 6.87 -11.17 4.63
C GLY A 59 6.05 -11.62 3.41
N TYR A 60 4.83 -11.12 3.29
CA TYR A 60 4.04 -11.18 2.07
C TYR A 60 3.97 -9.77 1.47
N PHE A 61 4.30 -9.63 0.19
CA PHE A 61 4.17 -8.35 -0.51
C PHE A 61 2.81 -8.28 -1.22
N PRO A 62 2.00 -7.25 -0.93
CA PRO A 62 0.79 -6.97 -1.68
C PRO A 62 1.10 -6.82 -3.18
N PRO A 63 0.38 -7.53 -4.07
CA PRO A 63 0.65 -7.48 -5.51
C PRO A 63 0.13 -6.19 -6.16
N VAL A 64 -0.82 -5.50 -5.52
CA VAL A 64 -1.43 -4.26 -5.99
C VAL A 64 -1.60 -3.28 -4.83
N SER A 65 -1.64 -1.99 -5.15
CA SER A 65 -1.95 -0.92 -4.21
C SER A 65 -3.45 -0.91 -3.86
N ARG A 66 -3.88 0.07 -3.05
CA ARG A 66 -5.26 0.20 -2.61
C ARG A 66 -6.22 0.28 -3.80
N ILE A 67 -7.27 -0.54 -3.77
CA ILE A 67 -8.30 -0.62 -4.81
C ILE A 67 -9.17 0.64 -4.83
N ASP A 68 -9.45 1.16 -6.02
CA ASP A 68 -10.51 2.15 -6.24
C ASP A 68 -11.86 1.45 -6.41
N ALA A 69 -12.58 1.30 -5.30
CA ALA A 69 -13.89 0.65 -5.30
C ALA A 69 -14.95 1.45 -6.09
N ALA A 70 -14.91 2.77 -6.01
CA ALA A 70 -15.93 3.62 -6.66
C ALA A 70 -15.77 3.64 -8.18
N HIS A 71 -14.54 3.47 -8.69
CA HIS A 71 -14.33 3.24 -10.12
C HIS A 71 -14.91 1.88 -10.55
N GLY A 72 -14.66 0.82 -9.78
CA GLY A 72 -15.19 -0.52 -10.07
C GLY A 72 -16.72 -0.56 -10.15
N ASP A 73 -17.40 0.09 -9.21
CA ASP A 73 -18.87 0.15 -9.19
C ASP A 73 -19.45 0.94 -10.39
N ARG A 74 -18.72 1.93 -10.91
CA ARG A 74 -19.15 2.75 -12.06
C ARG A 74 -18.77 2.14 -13.42
N ASN A 75 -17.79 1.24 -13.45
CA ASN A 75 -17.24 0.62 -14.66
C ASN A 75 -17.27 -0.91 -14.52
N LEU A 76 -18.49 -1.45 -14.47
CA LEU A 76 -18.70 -2.86 -14.14
C LEU A 76 -18.17 -3.81 -15.23
N VAL A 77 -17.07 -4.48 -14.95
CA VAL A 77 -16.49 -5.55 -15.77
C VAL A 77 -16.41 -6.83 -14.93
N CYS A 78 -17.25 -7.82 -15.26
CA CYS A 78 -17.38 -9.08 -14.50
C CYS A 78 -16.94 -10.33 -15.28
N SER A 79 -16.32 -10.14 -16.44
CA SER A 79 -15.69 -11.19 -17.22
C SER A 79 -14.24 -10.78 -17.51
N CYS A 80 -13.37 -11.76 -17.72
CA CYS A 80 -12.01 -11.46 -18.17
C CYS A 80 -12.08 -10.69 -19.49
N GLU A 81 -11.35 -9.58 -19.56
CA GLU A 81 -11.06 -8.95 -20.85
C GLU A 81 -10.18 -9.88 -21.70
N PRO A 82 -10.24 -9.79 -23.04
CA PRO A 82 -9.29 -10.47 -23.91
C PRO A 82 -7.85 -10.14 -23.50
N LEU A 83 -6.93 -11.11 -23.60
CA LEU A 83 -5.54 -10.94 -23.18
C LEU A 83 -4.85 -9.78 -23.91
N GLU A 84 -5.28 -9.50 -25.14
CA GLU A 84 -4.81 -8.40 -25.97
C GLU A 84 -5.04 -7.02 -25.30
N ALA A 85 -6.14 -6.87 -24.55
CA ALA A 85 -6.43 -5.65 -23.80
C ALA A 85 -5.50 -5.48 -22.59
N LEU A 86 -5.05 -6.60 -21.99
CA LEU A 86 -4.15 -6.60 -20.83
C LEU A 86 -2.67 -6.42 -21.21
N ALA A 87 -2.29 -6.84 -22.42
CA ALA A 87 -0.92 -6.76 -22.92
C ALA A 87 -0.39 -5.32 -23.08
N THR A 88 -1.29 -4.36 -23.29
CA THR A 88 -0.93 -2.95 -23.55
C THR A 88 -0.83 -2.08 -22.30
N ALA A 89 -1.34 -2.53 -21.15
CA ALA A 89 -1.49 -1.68 -19.97
C ALA A 89 -0.31 -1.69 -18.98
N ARG A 90 0.58 -2.70 -19.00
CA ARG A 90 1.56 -2.89 -17.91
C ARG A 90 2.91 -3.56 -18.23
N TYR A 91 3.17 -3.98 -19.48
CA TYR A 91 4.41 -4.68 -19.84
C TYR A 91 5.08 -4.13 -21.11
N GLY A 92 4.82 -2.86 -21.45
CA GLY A 92 5.55 -2.12 -22.47
C GLY A 92 6.70 -1.33 -21.86
#